data_AF-A0A663M4J5-F1
#
_entry.id   AF-A0A663M4J5-F1
#
_cell.length_a   1.000
_cell.length_b   1.000
_cell.length_c   1.000
_cell.angle_alpha   90.00
_cell.angle_beta   90.00
_cell.angle_gamma   90.00
#
_symmetry.space_group_name_H-M   'P 1'
#
loop_
_entity.id
_entity.type
_entity.pdbx_description
1 polymer ?
#
loop_
_entity_poly.entity_id
_entity_poly.type
_entity_poly.pdbx_seq_one_letter_code
_entity_poly.pdbx_strand_id
1 'polypeptide(L)'
;MKNGKSPVIIDNTNIHAWEMKPYVMMARENRYEVVFQEPDTPWKFNVRELTRRNIHHVPQQKIQRMKEEYEHNVTFHSVLQSEKPGRAERCSSGPNAAHGMGAHCNPAPAFSSRRPHAVARGFLSVF
;
A
#
# COMPACT_ATOMS: atom_id res chain seq x y z
N MET A 1 -9.38 24.81 -5.01
CA MET A 1 -9.67 23.91 -3.88
C MET A 1 -11.11 24.14 -3.45
N LYS A 2 -11.96 23.12 -3.42
CA LYS A 2 -13.33 23.25 -2.93
C LYS A 2 -13.33 22.75 -1.48
N ASN A 3 -13.61 23.64 -0.51
CA ASN A 3 -13.94 23.29 0.88
C ASN A 3 -12.78 23.11 1.90
N GLY A 4 -11.60 23.71 1.67
CA GLY A 4 -10.56 23.83 2.71
C GLY A 4 -9.78 22.55 3.06
N LYS A 5 -10.03 21.42 2.37
CA LYS A 5 -9.17 20.22 2.43
C LYS A 5 -8.26 20.18 1.21
N SER A 6 -6.96 20.12 1.44
CA SER A 6 -5.97 19.95 0.37
C SER A 6 -6.03 18.52 -0.19
N PRO A 7 -5.86 18.34 -1.51
CA PRO A 7 -5.66 17.00 -2.05
C PRO A 7 -4.36 16.40 -1.48
N VAL A 8 -4.35 15.09 -1.30
CA VAL A 8 -3.17 14.32 -0.89
C VAL A 8 -2.79 13.40 -2.04
N ILE A 9 -1.50 13.35 -2.37
CA ILE A 9 -0.96 12.51 -3.44
C ILE A 9 0.02 11.51 -2.80
N ILE A 10 -0.20 10.23 -3.06
CA ILE A 10 0.72 9.15 -2.70
C ILE A 10 1.43 8.74 -3.99
N ASP A 11 2.72 9.11 -4.07
CA ASP A 11 3.60 8.79 -5.19
C ASP A 11 4.62 7.75 -4.74
N ASN A 12 4.20 6.48 -4.76
CA ASN A 12 5.03 5.32 -4.45
C ASN A 12 4.81 4.26 -5.52
N THR A 13 5.58 3.17 -5.51
CA THR A 13 5.41 2.14 -6.55
C THR A 13 4.12 1.33 -6.40
N ASN A 14 3.70 1.02 -5.18
CA ASN A 14 2.45 0.31 -4.85
C ASN A 14 2.05 -0.78 -5.85
N ILE A 15 2.92 -1.77 -6.07
CA ILE A 15 2.68 -2.77 -7.12
C ILE A 15 1.63 -3.81 -6.72
N HIS A 16 1.36 -3.94 -5.42
CA HIS A 16 0.36 -4.84 -4.85
C HIS A 16 -0.72 -4.06 -4.10
N ALA A 17 -1.98 -4.48 -4.19
CA ALA A 17 -3.11 -3.84 -3.52
C ALA A 17 -2.93 -3.73 -2.00
N TRP A 18 -2.26 -4.70 -1.37
CA TRP A 18 -2.01 -4.68 0.08
C TRP A 18 -1.08 -3.54 0.51
N GLU A 19 -0.20 -3.07 -0.38
CA GLU A 19 0.67 -1.91 -0.14
C GLU A 19 -0.14 -0.61 -0.08
N MET A 20 -1.26 -0.55 -0.80
CA MET A 20 -2.16 0.62 -0.83
C MET A 20 -3.11 0.68 0.36
N LYS A 21 -3.40 -0.48 0.98
CA LYS A 21 -4.36 -0.65 2.09
C LYS A 21 -4.22 0.38 3.22
N PRO A 22 -3.02 0.68 3.77
CA PRO A 22 -2.90 1.71 4.81
C PRO A 22 -3.37 3.09 4.37
N TYR A 23 -3.10 3.50 3.12
CA TYR A 23 -3.54 4.80 2.60
C TYR A 23 -5.06 4.86 2.47
N VAL A 24 -5.66 3.79 1.96
CA VAL A 24 -7.11 3.66 1.79
C VAL A 24 -7.84 3.70 3.15
N MET A 25 -7.30 3.03 4.16
CA MET A 25 -7.85 3.07 5.52
C MET A 25 -7.79 4.48 6.10
N MET A 26 -6.64 5.15 6.02
CA MET A 26 -6.50 6.54 6.49
C MET A 26 -7.44 7.50 5.75
N ALA A 27 -7.62 7.33 4.44
CA ALA A 27 -8.55 8.13 3.65
C ALA A 27 -9.99 7.96 4.12
N ARG A 28 -10.41 6.71 4.34
CA ARG A 28 -11.76 6.39 4.83
C ARG A 28 -12.04 7.05 6.18
N GLU A 29 -11.11 6.97 7.12
CA GLU A 29 -11.22 7.58 8.45
C GLU A 29 -11.34 9.11 8.38
N ASN A 30 -10.58 9.73 7.46
CA ASN A 30 -10.54 11.18 7.28
C ASN A 30 -11.56 11.72 6.26
N ARG A 31 -12.43 10.85 5.74
CA ARG A 31 -13.47 11.14 4.74
C ARG A 31 -12.89 11.76 3.47
N TYR A 32 -11.78 11.21 2.99
CA TYR A 32 -11.24 11.44 1.66
C TYR A 32 -11.86 10.45 0.68
N GLU A 33 -12.17 10.94 -0.51
CA GLU A 33 -12.42 10.12 -1.68
C GLU A 33 -11.09 9.61 -2.21
N VAL A 34 -11.01 8.31 -2.51
CA VAL A 34 -9.80 7.67 -3.02
C VAL A 34 -9.96 7.45 -4.51
N VAL A 35 -8.95 7.87 -5.27
CA VAL A 35 -8.85 7.63 -6.70
C VAL A 35 -7.53 6.90 -6.95
N PHE A 36 -7.59 5.77 -7.66
CA PHE A 36 -6.41 5.06 -8.14
C PHE A 36 -6.09 5.57 -9.54
N GLN A 37 -4.83 5.95 -9.77
CA GLN A 37 -4.40 6.55 -11.03
C GLN A 37 -3.16 5.83 -11.54
N GLU A 38 -3.25 5.29 -12.74
CA GLU A 38 -2.05 4.81 -13.44
C GLU A 38 -1.46 5.95 -14.28
N PRO A 39 -0.13 6.02 -14.43
CA PRO A 39 0.50 6.95 -15.35
C PRO A 39 -0.02 6.73 -16.78
N ASP A 40 -0.56 7.75 -17.41
CA ASP A 40 -0.92 7.72 -18.84
C ASP A 40 0.31 8.00 -19.70
N THR A 41 1.19 7.01 -19.78
CA THR A 41 2.41 7.11 -20.60
C THR A 41 2.58 5.86 -21.48
N PRO A 42 3.03 6.01 -22.74
CA PRO A 42 3.25 4.86 -23.64
C PRO A 42 4.30 3.86 -23.12
N TRP A 43 5.16 4.28 -22.19
CA TRP A 43 6.28 3.51 -21.68
C TRP A 43 6.04 2.91 -20.28
N LYS A 44 4.84 3.09 -19.69
CA LYS A 44 4.54 2.64 -18.31
C LYS A 44 4.81 1.14 -18.04
N PHE A 45 4.77 0.30 -19.08
CA PHE A 45 5.08 -1.13 -18.99
C PHE A 45 6.28 -1.56 -19.86
N ASN A 46 7.05 -0.60 -20.38
CA ASN A 46 8.25 -0.88 -21.16
C ASN A 46 9.47 -0.89 -20.23
N VAL A 47 9.93 -2.09 -19.87
CA VAL A 47 11.03 -2.28 -18.92
C VAL A 47 12.34 -1.62 -19.37
N ARG A 48 12.63 -1.58 -20.69
CA ARG A 48 13.83 -0.92 -21.21
C ARG A 48 13.75 0.59 -21.02
N GLU A 49 12.60 1.20 -21.34
CA GLU A 49 12.38 2.63 -21.12
C GLU A 49 12.36 2.99 -19.63
N LEU A 50 11.71 2.17 -18.79
CA LEU A 50 11.69 2.36 -17.34
C LEU A 50 13.10 2.31 -16.75
N THR A 51 13.93 1.35 -17.18
CA THR A 51 15.32 1.25 -16.74
C THR A 51 16.14 2.46 -17.18
N ARG A 52 15.99 2.87 -18.45
CA ARG A 52 16.69 4.03 -19.02
C ARG A 52 16.35 5.34 -18.29
N ARG A 53 15.11 5.48 -17.82
CA ARG A 53 14.61 6.67 -17.10
C ARG A 53 14.81 6.59 -15.58
N ASN A 54 15.30 5.47 -15.05
CA ASN A 54 15.44 5.22 -13.62
C ASN A 54 16.60 6.01 -13.00
N ILE A 55 16.29 6.98 -12.14
CA ILE A 55 17.29 7.81 -11.43
C ILE A 55 17.81 7.16 -10.13
N HIS A 56 17.13 6.14 -9.62
CA HIS A 56 17.47 5.42 -8.39
C HIS A 56 18.32 4.18 -8.64
N HIS A 57 18.76 3.97 -9.88
CA HIS A 57 19.57 2.83 -10.33
C HIS A 57 18.97 1.46 -9.98
N VAL A 58 17.64 1.34 -10.01
CA VAL A 58 16.99 0.04 -9.80
C VAL A 58 17.38 -0.89 -10.96
N PRO A 59 17.92 -2.10 -10.68
CA PRO A 59 18.33 -3.02 -11.74
C PRO A 59 17.15 -3.43 -12.64
N GLN A 60 17.43 -3.60 -13.94
CA GLN A 60 16.42 -4.00 -14.92
C GLN A 60 15.64 -5.25 -14.51
N GLN A 61 16.32 -6.26 -13.95
CA GLN A 61 15.71 -7.50 -13.47
C GLN A 61 14.67 -7.25 -12.38
N LYS A 62 14.92 -6.27 -11.50
CA LYS A 62 13.97 -5.91 -10.45
C LYS A 62 12.77 -5.15 -11.02
N ILE A 63 12.98 -4.25 -11.98
CA ILE A 63 11.89 -3.57 -12.71
C ILE A 63 11.03 -4.59 -13.48
N GLN A 64 11.66 -5.57 -14.12
CA GLN A 64 10.97 -6.68 -14.80
C GLN A 64 10.06 -7.43 -13.84
N ARG A 65 10.58 -7.84 -12.67
CA ARG A 65 9.79 -8.52 -11.65
C ARG A 65 8.66 -7.64 -11.10
N MET A 66 8.94 -6.37 -10.83
CA MET A 66 7.92 -5.42 -10.37
C MET A 66 6.78 -5.26 -11.38
N LYS A 67 7.10 -5.25 -12.69
CA LYS A 67 6.11 -5.22 -13.76
C LYS A 67 5.30 -6.52 -13.82
N GLU A 68 5.95 -7.67 -13.71
CA GLU A 68 5.27 -8.98 -13.75
C GLU A 68 4.30 -9.17 -12.58
N GLU A 69 4.66 -8.65 -11.41
CA GLU A 69 3.87 -8.70 -10.19
C GLU A 69 2.82 -7.57 -10.08
N TYR A 70 2.81 -6.60 -11.00
CA TYR A 70 1.94 -5.42 -10.91
C TYR A 70 0.46 -5.79 -11.03
N GLU A 71 -0.31 -5.49 -9.98
CA GLU A 71 -1.75 -5.69 -9.94
C GLU A 71 -2.47 -4.53 -10.64
N HIS A 72 -3.22 -4.85 -11.69
CA HIS A 72 -3.94 -3.85 -12.49
C HIS A 72 -5.40 -3.70 -12.03
N ASN A 73 -6.02 -2.59 -12.39
CA ASN A 73 -7.45 -2.34 -12.15
C ASN A 73 -7.87 -2.49 -10.68
N VAL A 74 -7.00 -2.05 -9.76
CA VAL A 74 -7.29 -2.07 -8.33
C VAL A 74 -8.51 -1.21 -8.01
N THR A 75 -9.32 -1.70 -7.07
CA THR A 75 -10.52 -1.02 -6.60
C THR A 75 -10.41 -0.80 -5.09
N PHE A 76 -11.21 0.13 -4.58
CA PHE A 76 -11.29 0.37 -3.14
C PHE A 76 -11.59 -0.92 -2.36
N HIS A 77 -12.47 -1.78 -2.90
CA HIS A 77 -12.84 -3.03 -2.26
C HIS A 77 -11.73 -4.09 -2.33
N SER A 78 -11.08 -4.26 -3.50
CA SER A 78 -9.98 -5.22 -3.64
C SER A 78 -8.81 -4.86 -2.71
N VAL A 79 -8.51 -3.57 -2.55
CA VAL A 79 -7.50 -3.09 -1.60
C VAL A 79 -7.88 -3.39 -0.15
N LEU A 80 -9.14 -3.20 0.25
CA LEU A 80 -9.56 -3.53 1.62
C LEU A 80 -9.51 -5.03 1.93
N GLN A 81 -9.73 -5.88 0.93
CA GLN A 81 -9.66 -7.34 1.08
C GLN A 81 -8.25 -7.91 0.94
N SER A 82 -7.32 -7.16 0.34
CA SER A 82 -5.95 -7.63 0.12
C SER A 82 -5.19 -7.87 1.43
N GLU A 83 -4.30 -8.85 1.42
CA GLU A 83 -3.43 -9.20 2.54
C GLU A 83 -2.00 -9.37 2.07
N LYS A 84 -1.06 -8.97 2.93
CA LYS A 84 0.36 -9.19 2.66
C LYS A 84 0.61 -10.70 2.72
N PRO A 85 1.26 -11.30 1.71
CA PRO A 85 1.59 -12.72 1.76
C PRO A 85 2.38 -13.03 3.03
N GLY A 86 1.88 -14.00 3.80
CA GLY A 86 2.56 -14.48 5.00
C GLY A 86 3.96 -14.96 4.63
N ARG A 87 4.95 -14.66 5.48
CA ARG A 87 6.29 -15.20 5.29
C ARG A 87 6.17 -16.71 5.48
N ALA A 88 6.15 -17.48 4.39
CA ALA A 88 6.18 -18.92 4.48
C ALA A 88 7.37 -19.29 5.36
N GLU A 89 7.10 -19.89 6.52
CA GLU A 89 8.14 -20.49 7.33
C GLU A 89 8.83 -21.50 6.43
N ARG A 90 10.07 -21.22 6.02
CA ARG A 90 10.97 -22.31 5.63
C ARG A 90 11.19 -23.11 6.90
N CYS A 91 10.27 -24.04 7.19
CA CYS A 91 10.45 -25.12 8.14
C CYS A 91 11.61 -25.98 7.62
N SER A 92 12.82 -25.52 7.87
CA SER A 92 13.99 -26.37 7.87
C SER A 92 13.92 -27.08 9.21
N SER A 93 13.43 -28.31 9.19
CA SER A 93 13.39 -29.21 10.34
C SER A 93 14.79 -29.31 10.95
N GLY A 94 15.06 -28.53 11.99
CA GLY A 94 16.21 -28.70 12.87
C GLY A 94 15.71 -29.29 14.20
N PRO A 95 16.36 -30.33 14.76
CA PRO A 95 15.87 -30.93 15.97
C PRO A 95 16.24 -30.10 17.21
N ASN A 96 15.23 -29.92 18.06
CA ASN A 96 15.29 -29.74 19.52
C ASN A 96 16.09 -28.58 20.13
N ALA A 97 15.36 -27.64 20.73
CA ALA A 97 15.72 -27.09 22.03
C ALA A 97 14.43 -26.69 22.78
N ALA A 98 13.98 -27.55 23.69
CA ALA A 98 12.93 -27.23 24.65
C ALA A 98 13.52 -26.38 25.76
N HIS A 99 13.13 -25.11 25.89
CA HIS A 99 13.24 -24.31 27.12
C HIS A 99 12.29 -23.11 27.06
N GLY A 100 11.52 -22.90 28.13
CA GLY A 100 11.31 -21.55 28.67
C GLY A 100 9.96 -20.89 28.42
N MET A 101 9.23 -20.70 29.52
CA MET A 101 7.99 -19.94 29.68
C MET A 101 8.08 -18.45 29.29
N GLY A 102 6.94 -17.82 29.01
CA GLY A 102 6.81 -16.36 29.12
C GLY A 102 5.58 -15.78 28.43
N ALA A 103 4.57 -15.43 29.22
CA ALA A 103 3.42 -14.62 28.81
C ALA A 103 3.84 -13.20 28.39
N HIS A 104 3.03 -12.53 27.58
CA HIS A 104 2.52 -11.16 27.78
C HIS A 104 1.86 -10.64 26.49
N CYS A 105 0.53 -10.57 26.51
CA CYS A 105 -0.26 -9.87 25.49
C CYS A 105 -0.35 -8.39 25.90
N ASN A 106 0.08 -7.47 25.03
CA ASN A 106 -0.18 -6.04 25.20
C ASN A 106 -1.50 -5.68 24.47
N PRO A 107 -2.52 -5.12 25.15
CA PRO A 107 -3.64 -4.52 24.46
C PRO A 107 -3.27 -3.13 23.91
N ALA A 108 -3.68 -2.85 22.69
CA ALA A 108 -3.53 -1.55 22.04
C ALA A 108 -4.36 -0.47 22.76
N PRO A 109 -3.92 0.81 22.78
CA PRO A 109 -4.65 1.88 23.45
C PRO A 109 -5.89 2.30 22.63
N ALA A 110 -7.02 2.39 23.33
CA ALA A 110 -8.26 2.95 22.81
C ALA A 110 -8.09 4.46 22.53
N PHE A 111 -8.37 4.89 21.29
CA PHE A 111 -8.41 6.31 20.96
C PHE A 111 -9.84 6.83 20.84
N SER A 112 -10.04 7.94 21.55
CA SER A 112 -11.26 8.68 21.80
C SER A 112 -11.93 9.21 20.54
N SER A 113 -13.26 9.05 20.48
CA SER A 113 -14.17 9.59 19.49
C SER A 113 -14.20 11.12 19.50
N ARG A 114 -13.82 11.75 18.39
CA ARG A 114 -14.08 13.20 18.16
C ARG A 114 -15.14 13.43 17.09
N ARG A 115 -15.91 14.49 17.36
CA ARG A 115 -17.23 14.89 16.85
C ARG A 115 -17.29 15.12 15.33
N PRO A 116 -18.47 14.96 14.70
CA PRO A 116 -18.65 15.20 13.28
C PRO A 116 -18.73 16.70 12.97
N HIS A 117 -17.81 17.21 12.17
CA HIS A 117 -17.96 18.49 11.47
C HIS A 117 -18.35 18.25 10.00
N ALA A 118 -19.08 19.23 9.45
CA ALA A 118 -19.76 19.21 8.16
C ALA A 118 -18.87 18.81 6.96
N VAL A 119 -19.51 18.19 5.97
CA VAL A 119 -18.92 17.30 4.97
C VAL A 119 -18.27 18.09 3.81
N ALA A 120 -17.00 18.40 3.98
CA ALA A 120 -16.06 18.59 2.87
C ALA A 120 -15.35 17.25 2.60
N ARG A 121 -15.50 16.68 1.40
CA ARG A 121 -14.74 15.49 0.98
C ARG A 121 -13.44 15.96 0.31
N GLY A 122 -12.29 15.57 0.86
CA GLY A 122 -10.99 15.76 0.21
C GLY A 122 -10.72 14.63 -0.80
N PHE A 123 -9.68 14.75 -1.63
CA PHE A 123 -9.28 13.71 -2.61
C PHE A 123 -7.89 13.15 -2.28
N LEU A 124 -7.76 11.82 -2.29
CA LEU A 124 -6.49 11.09 -2.19
C LEU A 124 -6.25 10.38 -3.53
N SER A 125 -5.14 10.71 -4.21
CA SER A 125 -4.68 9.98 -5.39
C SER A 125 -3.60 8.99 -4.98
N VAL A 126 -3.76 7.72 -5.32
CA VAL A 126 -2.74 6.69 -5.14
C VAL A 126 -2.25 6.27 -6.52
N PHE A 127 -0.96 6.47 -6.76
CA PHE A 127 -0.22 6.00 -7.93
C PHE A 127 0.51 4.70 -7.60
#